data_AF-Q5D8T3-F1
#
_entry.id   AF-Q5D8T3-F1
#
_cell.length_a   1.000
_cell.length_b   1.000
_cell.length_c   1.000
_cell.angle_alpha   90.00
_cell.angle_beta   90.00
_cell.angle_gamma   90.00
#
_symmetry.space_group_name_H-M   'P 1'
#
loop_
_entity.id
_entity.type
_entity.pdbx_description
1 polymer ?
#
loop_
_entity_poly.entity_id
_entity_poly.type
_entity_poly.pdbx_seq_one_letter_code
_entity_poly.pdbx_strand_id
1 'polypeptide(L)'
;MNLFGRTKDPRTKLNEMTSLLRKEKRPLMRDIRTHLQQQDQLKLAIKKCAKESDIYSAKVYAKEYAESKKAVGRLYLAITQIDSVAAELRRMSSMRKLSNAIERAQQL
;
A
#
# COMPACT_ATOMS: atom_id res chain seq x y z
N MET A 1 -7.40 22.29 -9.47
CA MET A 1 -7.08 23.61 -8.89
C MET A 1 -8.39 24.27 -8.48
N ASN A 2 -8.45 24.96 -7.34
CA ASN A 2 -9.66 25.68 -6.94
C ASN A 2 -9.70 27.07 -7.59
N LEU A 3 -10.92 27.51 -7.92
CA LEU A 3 -11.29 28.65 -8.76
C LEU A 3 -10.89 30.04 -8.23
N PHE A 4 -10.28 30.12 -7.05
CA PHE A 4 -9.82 31.38 -6.45
C PHE A 4 -8.42 31.13 -5.89
N GLY A 5 -7.44 31.92 -6.31
CA GLY A 5 -6.00 31.77 -6.03
C GLY A 5 -5.56 31.86 -4.56
N ARG A 6 -6.38 31.41 -3.61
CA ARG A 6 -6.00 31.21 -2.21
C ARG A 6 -5.10 29.98 -2.14
N THR A 7 -3.86 30.19 -1.68
CA THR A 7 -2.97 29.12 -1.25
C THR A 7 -3.70 28.23 -0.24
N LYS A 8 -3.79 26.92 -0.52
CA LYS A 8 -4.44 25.96 0.37
C LYS A 8 -3.82 26.04 1.75
N ASP A 9 -4.65 26.12 2.80
CA ASP A 9 -4.19 26.01 4.19
C ASP A 9 -3.33 24.74 4.31
N PRO A 10 -2.11 24.84 4.88
CA PRO A 10 -1.27 23.69 5.17
C PRO A 10 -2.00 22.51 5.84
N ARG A 11 -3.05 22.76 6.64
CA ARG A 11 -3.90 21.68 7.22
C ARG A 11 -4.66 20.92 6.14
N THR A 12 -5.32 21.63 5.23
CA THR A 12 -6.06 21.05 4.12
C THR A 12 -5.13 20.24 3.22
N LYS A 13 -3.90 20.73 2.98
CA LYS A 13 -2.88 20.00 2.22
C LYS A 13 -2.47 18.68 2.88
N LEU A 14 -2.21 18.67 4.20
CA LEU A 14 -1.88 17.43 4.94
C LEU A 14 -3.03 16.41 4.91
N ASN A 15 -4.28 16.88 5.03
CA ASN A 15 -5.47 16.02 4.95
C ASN A 15 -5.64 15.42 3.55
N GLU A 16 -5.43 16.22 2.50
CA GLU A 16 -5.45 15.76 1.12
C GLU A 16 -4.39 14.68 0.88
N MET A 17 -3.15 14.91 1.31
CA MET A 17 -2.07 13.92 1.17
C MET A 17 -2.40 12.61 1.90
N THR A 18 -2.93 12.70 3.12
CA THR A 18 -3.36 11.51 3.87
C THR A 18 -4.50 10.77 3.17
N SER A 19 -5.44 11.49 2.55
CA SER A 19 -6.54 10.91 1.76
C SER A 19 -6.03 10.22 0.49
N LEU A 20 -5.11 10.86 -0.23
CA LEU A 20 -4.46 10.30 -1.42
C LEU A 20 -3.71 9.00 -1.08
N LEU A 21 -2.89 8.99 -0.02
CA LEU A 21 -2.17 7.78 0.41
C LEU A 21 -3.12 6.61 0.70
N ARG A 22 -4.28 6.87 1.32
CA ARG A 22 -5.30 5.84 1.55
C ARG A 22 -5.93 5.35 0.25
N LYS A 23 -6.07 6.23 -0.75
CA LYS A 23 -6.59 5.87 -2.07
C LYS A 23 -5.61 4.96 -2.80
N GLU A 24 -4.31 5.29 -2.78
CA GLU A 24 -3.23 4.49 -3.39
C GLU A 24 -3.03 3.13 -2.71
N LYS A 25 -3.38 2.98 -1.43
CA LYS A 25 -3.38 1.67 -0.76
C LYS A 25 -4.40 0.67 -1.35
N ARG A 26 -5.54 1.15 -1.87
CA ARG A 26 -6.63 0.29 -2.37
C ARG A 26 -6.26 -0.55 -3.61
N PRO A 27 -5.65 0.00 -4.68
CA PRO A 27 -5.22 -0.81 -5.82
C PRO A 27 -4.20 -1.87 -5.39
N LEU A 28 -3.23 -1.53 -4.54
CA LEU A 28 -2.25 -2.51 -4.02
C LEU A 28 -2.92 -3.69 -3.30
N MET A 29 -3.96 -3.42 -2.49
CA MET A 29 -4.74 -4.47 -1.84
C MET A 29 -5.52 -5.34 -2.82
N ARG A 30 -6.01 -4.75 -3.91
CA ARG A 30 -6.68 -5.49 -4.99
C ARG A 30 -5.67 -6.39 -5.72
N ASP A 31 -4.50 -5.86 -6.05
CA ASP A 31 -3.45 -6.60 -6.76
C ASP A 31 -2.96 -7.79 -5.93
N ILE A 32 -2.82 -7.62 -4.60
CA ILE A 32 -2.52 -8.74 -3.69
C ILE A 32 -3.58 -9.83 -3.81
N ARG A 33 -4.88 -9.50 -3.79
CA ARG A 33 -5.96 -10.49 -3.91
C ARG A 33 -5.89 -11.22 -5.25
N THR A 34 -5.66 -10.48 -6.34
CA THR A 34 -5.52 -11.07 -7.68
C THR A 34 -4.32 -12.01 -7.75
N HIS A 35 -3.16 -11.62 -7.21
CA HIS A 35 -2.00 -12.48 -7.18
C HIS A 35 -2.18 -13.72 -6.29
N LEU A 36 -2.87 -13.60 -5.15
CA LEU A 36 -3.19 -14.76 -4.30
C LEU A 36 -4.10 -15.75 -5.03
N GLN A 37 -5.12 -15.27 -5.75
CA GLN A 37 -5.97 -16.13 -6.58
C GLN A 37 -5.16 -16.83 -7.68
N GLN A 38 -4.28 -16.10 -8.37
CA GLN A 38 -3.38 -16.69 -9.37
C GLN A 38 -2.45 -17.74 -8.75
N GLN A 39 -1.92 -17.49 -7.55
CA GLN A 39 -1.10 -18.45 -6.80
C GLN A 39 -1.84 -19.76 -6.52
N ASP A 40 -3.11 -19.70 -6.15
CA ASP A 40 -3.91 -20.90 -5.91
C ASP A 40 -4.20 -21.67 -7.21
N GLN A 41 -4.44 -20.97 -8.31
CA GLN A 41 -4.55 -21.60 -9.64
C GLN A 41 -3.23 -22.29 -10.06
N LEU A 42 -2.09 -21.63 -9.84
CA LEU A 42 -0.77 -22.20 -10.11
C LEU A 42 -0.49 -23.44 -9.25
N LYS A 43 -0.85 -23.43 -7.97
CA LYS A 43 -0.75 -24.63 -7.11
C LYS A 43 -1.55 -25.80 -7.66
N LEU A 44 -2.77 -25.55 -8.15
CA LEU A 44 -3.61 -26.58 -8.75
C LEU A 44 -3.00 -27.11 -10.05
N ALA A 45 -2.48 -26.23 -10.91
CA ALA A 45 -1.80 -26.61 -12.15
C ALA A 45 -0.56 -27.48 -11.87
N ILE A 46 0.28 -27.09 -10.90
CA ILE A 46 1.45 -27.87 -10.48
C ILE A 46 1.02 -29.29 -10.03
N LYS A 47 -0.04 -29.39 -9.22
CA LYS A 47 -0.55 -30.69 -8.76
C LYS A 47 -1.08 -31.55 -9.90
N LYS A 48 -1.69 -30.96 -10.93
CA LYS A 48 -2.17 -31.69 -12.11
C LYS A 48 -1.01 -32.22 -12.94
N CYS A 49 -0.05 -31.36 -13.32
CA CYS A 49 1.13 -31.77 -14.08
C CYS A 49 1.95 -32.84 -13.34
N ALA A 50 2.04 -32.75 -12.01
CA ALA A 50 2.70 -33.77 -11.20
C ALA A 50 2.02 -35.14 -11.26
N LYS A 51 0.68 -35.20 -11.37
CA LYS A 51 -0.06 -36.47 -11.56
C LYS A 51 0.14 -37.04 -12.96
N GLU A 52 0.23 -36.18 -13.96
CA GLU A 52 0.42 -36.53 -15.37
C GLU A 52 1.89 -36.84 -15.71
N SER A 53 2.80 -36.77 -14.72
CA SER A 53 4.25 -36.92 -14.89
C SER A 53 4.90 -35.91 -15.85
N ASP A 54 4.23 -34.78 -16.13
CA ASP A 54 4.82 -33.67 -16.89
C ASP A 54 5.67 -32.77 -15.97
N ILE A 55 6.93 -33.17 -15.83
CA ILE A 55 7.91 -32.49 -14.97
C ILE A 55 8.32 -31.13 -15.57
N TYR A 56 8.32 -30.98 -16.89
CA TYR A 56 8.76 -29.74 -17.55
C TYR A 56 7.76 -28.61 -17.28
N SER A 57 6.48 -28.85 -17.54
CA SER A 57 5.43 -27.88 -17.26
C SER A 57 5.30 -27.59 -15.76
N ALA A 58 5.43 -28.60 -14.90
CA ALA A 58 5.43 -28.42 -13.46
C ALA A 58 6.54 -27.47 -12.97
N LYS A 59 7.75 -27.55 -13.56
CA LYS A 59 8.86 -26.63 -13.25
C LYS A 59 8.57 -25.20 -13.67
N VAL A 60 7.96 -24.99 -14.84
CA VAL A 60 7.59 -23.65 -15.32
C VAL A 60 6.56 -23.01 -14.37
N TYR A 61 5.48 -23.74 -14.03
CA TYR A 61 4.47 -23.25 -13.10
C TYR A 61 5.03 -23.01 -11.68
N ALA A 62 5.96 -23.83 -11.21
CA ALA A 62 6.61 -23.63 -9.92
C ALA A 62 7.48 -22.35 -9.90
N LYS A 63 8.16 -22.03 -11.01
CA LYS A 63 8.93 -20.79 -11.14
C LYS A 63 8.01 -19.57 -11.12
N GLU A 64 6.92 -19.60 -11.89
CA GLU A 64 5.89 -18.55 -11.89
C GLU A 64 5.32 -18.32 -10.48
N TYR A 65 5.02 -19.40 -9.76
CA TYR A 65 4.54 -19.34 -8.38
C TYR A 65 5.54 -18.68 -7.43
N ALA A 66 6.83 -19.02 -7.55
CA ALA A 66 7.88 -18.43 -6.73
C ALA A 66 8.03 -16.91 -6.98
N GLU A 67 7.96 -16.49 -8.24
CA GLU A 67 8.00 -15.06 -8.61
C GLU A 67 6.76 -14.30 -8.13
N SER A 68 5.57 -14.91 -8.27
CA SER A 68 4.33 -14.34 -7.72
C SER A 68 4.41 -14.16 -6.21
N LYS A 69 5.00 -15.12 -5.49
CA LYS A 69 5.20 -15.01 -4.02
C LYS A 69 6.10 -13.83 -3.66
N LYS A 70 7.19 -13.60 -4.40
CA LYS A 70 8.06 -12.43 -4.22
C LYS A 70 7.31 -11.13 -4.52
N ALA A 71 6.50 -11.10 -5.58
CA ALA A 71 5.70 -9.93 -5.94
C ALA A 71 4.71 -9.56 -4.83
N VAL A 72 3.98 -10.53 -4.27
CA VAL A 72 3.09 -10.30 -3.12
C VAL A 72 3.85 -9.76 -1.91
N GLY A 73 5.06 -10.29 -1.62
CA GLY A 73 5.91 -9.75 -0.57
C GLY A 73 6.27 -8.28 -0.77
N ARG A 74 6.63 -7.88 -1.99
CA ARG A 74 6.90 -6.47 -2.35
C ARG A 74 5.66 -5.59 -2.20
N LEU A 75 4.48 -6.08 -2.57
CA LEU A 75 3.22 -5.34 -2.40
C LEU A 75 2.88 -5.10 -0.93
N TYR A 76 3.06 -6.11 -0.06
CA TYR A 76 2.90 -5.93 1.38
C TYR A 76 3.89 -4.90 1.94
N LEU A 77 5.15 -4.92 1.51
CA LEU A 77 6.13 -3.91 1.88
C LEU A 77 5.71 -2.50 1.43
N ALA A 78 5.20 -2.36 0.21
CA ALA A 78 4.73 -1.06 -0.29
C ALA A 78 3.57 -0.52 0.56
N ILE A 79 2.66 -1.39 1.00
CA ILE A 79 1.56 -1.00 1.90
C ILE A 79 2.08 -0.50 3.24
N THR A 80 3.04 -1.20 3.84
CA THR A 80 3.59 -0.79 5.15
C THR A 80 4.36 0.52 5.04
N GLN A 81 5.04 0.77 3.92
CA GLN A 81 5.66 2.06 3.64
C GLN A 81 4.62 3.18 3.54
N ILE A 82 3.50 2.98 2.84
CA ILE A 82 2.39 3.94 2.78
C ILE A 82 1.83 4.22 4.19
N ASP A 83 1.64 3.18 4.99
CA ASP A 83 1.12 3.33 6.35
C ASP A 83 2.10 4.09 7.26
N SER A 84 3.41 3.87 7.11
CA SER A 84 4.46 4.60 7.81
C SER A 84 4.43 6.10 7.46
N VAL A 85 4.39 6.44 6.16
CA VAL A 85 4.28 7.84 5.71
C VAL A 85 2.99 8.49 6.21
N ALA A 86 1.87 7.77 6.17
CA ALA A 86 0.61 8.27 6.70
C ALA A 86 0.64 8.52 8.22
N ALA A 87 1.35 7.68 8.98
CA ALA A 87 1.55 7.88 10.42
C ALA A 87 2.41 9.13 10.68
N GLU A 88 3.46 9.34 9.90
CA GLU A 88 4.32 10.51 10.02
C GLU A 88 3.57 11.81 9.72
N LEU A 89 2.72 11.83 8.70
CA LEU A 89 1.85 12.99 8.41
C LEU A 89 0.87 13.28 9.56
N ARG A 90 0.34 12.25 10.23
CA ARG A 90 -0.50 12.43 11.43
C ARG A 90 0.31 13.01 12.59
N ARG A 91 1.54 12.53 12.79
CA ARG A 91 2.46 13.05 13.81
C ARG A 91 2.72 14.54 13.60
N MET A 92 3.02 14.95 12.36
CA MET A 92 3.21 16.36 11.99
C MET A 92 1.95 17.21 12.28
N SER A 93 0.76 16.68 11.97
CA SER A 93 -0.50 17.37 12.30
C SER A 93 -0.69 17.56 13.81
N SER A 94 -0.41 16.54 14.62
CA SER A 94 -0.50 16.62 16.08
C SER A 94 0.53 17.58 16.67
N MET A 95 1.77 17.56 16.17
CA MET A 95 2.82 18.48 16.58
C MET A 95 2.42 19.94 16.35
N ARG A 96 1.79 20.25 15.21
CA ARG A 96 1.26 21.60 14.95
C ARG A 96 0.15 22.00 15.91
N LYS A 97 -0.75 21.08 16.28
CA LYS A 97 -1.79 21.36 17.29
C LYS A 97 -1.17 21.69 18.65
N LEU A 98 -0.10 20.96 19.03
CA LEU A 98 0.64 21.21 20.25
C LEU A 98 1.32 22.59 20.20
N SER A 99 2.03 22.92 19.11
CA SER A 99 2.66 24.24 18.92
C SER A 99 1.64 25.36 19.09
N ASN A 100 0.49 25.26 18.43
CA ASN A 100 -0.59 26.25 18.54
C ASN A 100 -1.14 26.36 19.97
N ALA A 101 -1.16 25.27 20.75
CA ALA A 101 -1.58 25.29 22.14
C ALA A 101 -0.54 25.97 23.04
N ILE A 102 0.75 25.72 22.80
CA ILE A 102 1.87 26.37 23.49
C ILE A 102 1.87 27.87 23.21
N GLU A 103 1.73 28.28 21.94
CA GLU A 103 1.65 29.69 21.55
C GLU A 103 0.51 30.43 22.27
N ARG A 104 -0.66 29.79 22.39
CA ARG A 104 -1.81 30.36 23.13
C ARG A 104 -1.54 30.46 24.63
N ALA A 105 -0.86 29.49 25.21
CA ALA A 105 -0.52 29.48 26.62
C ALA A 105 0.54 30.55 26.97
N GLN A 106 1.42 30.92 26.03
CA GLN A 106 2.42 31.97 26.21
C GLN A 106 1.87 33.41 26.09
N GLN A 107 0.67 33.57 25.55
CA GLN A 107 0.01 34.89 25.38
C GLN A 107 -0.89 35.27 26.56
N LEU A 108 -1.00 34.40 27.57
CA LEU A 108 -1.63 34.65 28.88
C LEU A 108 -0.55 34.97 29.91
#